data_AF-A0A938M862-F1
#
_entry.id   AF-A0A938M862-F1
#
_cell.length_a   1.000
_cell.length_b   1.000
_cell.length_c   1.000
_cell.angle_alpha   90.00
_cell.angle_beta   90.00
_cell.angle_gamma   90.00
#
_symmetry.space_group_name_H-M   'P 1'
#
loop_
_entity.id
_entity.type
_entity.pdbx_description
1 polymer ?
#
loop_
_entity_poly.entity_id
_entity_poly.type
_entity_poly.pdbx_seq_one_letter_code
_entity_poly.pdbx_strand_id
1 'polypeptide(L)'
;MTIVYSYSDASMYRTVQRMAHEAGFIDQGDVLYVNSVSKTKTQLDSDRSQQRYLVINFYKPYNGERKALAEAEHFEDEVVRAIHGFLREHSGATRDRIYDECIRRTFSETQIKGFDLDALLKQEFQPLGDGWQTAGAVLKDREAKLLEEDVKTVQDVMLACQQHLGQHGAVPIHQFREFYQLKLGAPEFVDFDDLLASFKVEAGRLRLPTPKEQEELADINRLRTRRHIRRVVEGKDLRYVDDKSLCDWIAFCYREEMFAEAVALFPLINDTQLDADTYRATEDVVKVCRKRLKEAGEPERRAQPQKARAKRDGKLFEA
;
A
#
# COMPACT_ATOMS: atom_id res chain seq x y z
N MET A 1 -25.13 1.06 -35.20
CA MET A 1 -26.43 0.48 -34.83
C MET A 1 -26.71 0.92 -33.41
N THR A 2 -27.85 1.56 -33.16
CA THR A 2 -28.26 1.92 -31.80
C THR A 2 -29.41 1.03 -31.39
N ILE A 3 -29.28 0.37 -30.24
CA ILE A 3 -30.34 -0.43 -29.65
C ILE A 3 -30.90 0.35 -28.48
N VAL A 4 -32.22 0.59 -28.52
CA VAL A 4 -32.99 1.07 -27.37
C VAL A 4 -33.85 -0.09 -26.90
N TYR A 5 -33.64 -0.54 -25.68
CA TYR A 5 -34.32 -1.70 -25.14
C TYR A 5 -34.91 -1.40 -23.77
N SER A 6 -36.16 -1.81 -23.56
CA SER A 6 -36.82 -1.77 -22.26
C SER A 6 -36.91 -3.17 -21.68
N TYR A 7 -36.55 -3.32 -20.41
CA TYR A 7 -36.51 -4.63 -19.77
C TYR A 7 -36.91 -4.58 -18.31
N SER A 8 -37.29 -5.76 -17.81
CA SER A 8 -37.60 -6.04 -16.40
C SER A 8 -36.69 -7.13 -15.79
N ASP A 9 -35.80 -7.73 -16.58
CA ASP A 9 -34.86 -8.79 -16.15
C ASP A 9 -33.44 -8.54 -16.68
N ALA A 10 -32.47 -8.59 -15.76
CA ALA A 10 -31.03 -8.45 -16.01
C ALA A 10 -30.46 -9.53 -16.95
N SER A 11 -31.09 -10.71 -17.01
CA SER A 11 -30.64 -11.82 -17.88
C SER A 11 -30.62 -11.46 -19.37
N MET A 12 -31.37 -10.41 -19.76
CA MET A 12 -31.44 -9.93 -21.13
C MET A 12 -30.18 -9.19 -21.61
N TYR A 13 -29.40 -8.59 -20.71
CA TYR A 13 -28.13 -7.96 -21.09
C TYR A 13 -27.18 -8.94 -21.76
N ARG A 14 -27.07 -10.14 -21.18
CA ARG A 14 -26.27 -11.23 -21.74
C ARG A 14 -26.71 -11.59 -23.15
N THR A 15 -28.03 -11.58 -23.39
CA THR A 15 -28.59 -11.94 -24.69
C THR A 15 -28.27 -10.87 -25.74
N VAL A 16 -28.44 -9.60 -25.40
CA VAL A 16 -28.10 -8.47 -26.28
C VAL A 16 -26.60 -8.41 -26.57
N GLN A 17 -25.76 -8.55 -25.54
CA GLN A 17 -24.29 -8.66 -25.69
C GLN A 17 -23.94 -9.78 -26.66
N ARG A 18 -24.42 -11.01 -26.39
CA ARG A 18 -24.10 -12.16 -27.23
C ARG A 18 -24.51 -11.95 -28.68
N MET A 19 -25.75 -11.51 -28.93
CA MET A 19 -26.25 -11.29 -30.29
C MET A 19 -25.45 -10.23 -31.05
N ALA A 20 -25.13 -9.11 -30.40
CA ALA A 20 -24.36 -8.04 -31.02
C ALA A 20 -22.93 -8.50 -31.38
N HIS A 21 -22.25 -9.15 -30.44
CA HIS A 21 -20.88 -9.63 -30.64
C HIS A 21 -20.80 -10.80 -31.64
N GLU A 22 -21.78 -11.72 -31.65
CA GLU A 22 -21.89 -12.79 -32.65
C GLU A 22 -22.09 -12.23 -34.07
N ALA A 23 -22.89 -11.17 -34.20
CA ALA A 23 -23.10 -10.44 -35.45
C ALA A 23 -21.89 -9.58 -35.87
N GLY A 24 -20.83 -9.52 -35.04
CA GLY A 24 -19.60 -8.78 -35.30
C GLY A 24 -19.70 -7.29 -35.01
N PHE A 25 -20.62 -6.87 -34.15
CA PHE A 25 -20.68 -5.50 -33.64
C PHE A 25 -19.81 -5.36 -32.38
N ILE A 26 -19.24 -4.17 -32.20
CA ILE A 26 -18.50 -3.75 -31.01
C ILE A 26 -19.27 -2.61 -30.36
N ASP A 27 -19.50 -2.71 -29.06
CA ASP A 27 -20.09 -1.66 -28.23
C ASP A 27 -19.17 -0.43 -28.15
N GLN A 28 -19.75 0.75 -28.31
CA GLN A 28 -19.14 2.02 -27.92
C GLN A 28 -19.64 2.28 -26.50
N GLY A 29 -18.74 2.33 -25.52
CA GLY A 29 -18.99 2.19 -24.07
C GLY A 29 -19.95 3.17 -23.38
N ASP A 30 -20.80 3.86 -24.12
CA ASP A 30 -21.87 4.71 -23.59
C ASP A 30 -23.15 3.91 -23.47
N VAL A 31 -23.38 3.40 -22.27
CA VAL A 31 -24.65 2.83 -21.85
C VAL A 31 -25.46 3.90 -21.13
N LEU A 32 -26.53 4.37 -21.77
CA LEU A 32 -27.40 5.40 -21.19
C LEU A 32 -28.67 4.78 -20.60
N TYR A 33 -29.07 5.34 -19.47
CA TYR A 33 -30.29 4.97 -18.76
C TYR A 33 -31.30 6.11 -18.81
N VAL A 34 -32.53 5.79 -19.18
CA VAL A 34 -33.66 6.71 -19.04
C VAL A 34 -34.57 6.17 -17.96
N ASN A 35 -34.85 7.01 -16.96
CA ASN A 35 -35.64 6.67 -15.80
C ASN A 35 -36.76 7.70 -15.61
N SER A 36 -37.90 7.28 -15.05
CA SER A 36 -39.03 8.18 -14.83
C SER A 36 -38.80 9.08 -13.61
N VAL A 37 -39.16 10.35 -13.74
CA VAL A 37 -39.03 11.35 -12.66
C VAL A 37 -39.96 11.04 -11.48
N SER A 38 -41.08 10.36 -11.74
CA SER A 38 -42.04 9.91 -10.73
C SER A 38 -42.20 8.39 -10.81
N LYS A 39 -42.21 7.73 -9.65
CA LYS A 39 -42.35 6.28 -9.50
C LYS A 39 -43.42 5.95 -8.46
N THR A 40 -44.14 4.87 -8.69
CA THR A 40 -45.07 4.30 -7.70
C THR A 40 -44.29 3.52 -6.63
N LYS A 41 -44.87 3.30 -5.45
CA LYS A 41 -44.24 2.53 -4.36
C LYS A 41 -43.76 1.15 -4.81
N THR A 42 -44.56 0.45 -5.60
CA THR A 42 -44.20 -0.86 -6.18
C THR A 42 -43.02 -0.77 -7.16
N GLN A 43 -42.82 0.36 -7.84
CA GLN A 43 -41.66 0.60 -8.70
C GLN A 43 -40.41 1.02 -7.91
N LEU A 44 -40.55 1.51 -6.69
CA LEU A 44 -39.42 1.75 -5.79
C LEU A 44 -38.94 0.46 -5.12
N ASP A 45 -39.88 -0.41 -4.75
CA ASP A 45 -39.62 -1.58 -3.91
C ASP A 45 -39.28 -2.87 -4.70
N SER A 46 -39.44 -2.87 -6.03
CA SER A 46 -39.24 -4.09 -6.85
C SER A 46 -38.60 -3.80 -8.21
N ASP A 47 -37.54 -4.56 -8.54
CA ASP A 47 -36.89 -4.50 -9.85
C ASP A 47 -37.77 -4.94 -11.01
N ARG A 48 -38.65 -5.92 -10.77
CA ARG A 48 -39.52 -6.48 -11.82
C ARG A 48 -40.56 -5.49 -12.34
N SER A 49 -40.86 -4.47 -11.55
CA SER A 49 -41.85 -3.42 -11.86
C SER A 49 -41.20 -2.17 -12.43
N GLN A 50 -39.88 -2.04 -12.38
CA GLN A 50 -39.15 -0.95 -13.01
C GLN A 50 -38.97 -1.23 -14.50
N GLN A 51 -39.45 -0.31 -15.35
CA GLN A 51 -39.03 -0.28 -16.75
C GLN A 51 -37.80 0.61 -16.86
N ARG A 52 -36.65 -0.01 -17.10
CA ARG A 52 -35.41 0.69 -17.41
C ARG A 52 -35.17 0.67 -18.91
N TYR A 53 -34.76 1.81 -19.45
CA TYR A 53 -34.36 1.92 -20.85
C TYR A 53 -32.85 1.88 -20.94
N LEU A 54 -32.37 0.94 -21.73
CA LEU A 54 -30.97 0.77 -22.06
C LEU A 54 -30.75 1.28 -23.47
N VAL A 55 -29.88 2.28 -23.62
CA VAL A 55 -29.43 2.73 -24.94
C VAL A 55 -27.97 2.33 -25.10
N ILE A 56 -27.69 1.50 -26.11
CA ILE A 56 -26.33 1.06 -26.45
C ILE A 56 -26.03 1.44 -27.89
N ASN A 57 -24.87 2.05 -28.09
CA ASN A 57 -24.33 2.32 -29.40
C ASN A 57 -23.35 1.21 -29.78
N PHE A 58 -23.57 0.62 -30.94
CA PHE A 58 -22.69 -0.37 -31.54
C PHE A 58 -22.14 0.15 -32.86
N TYR A 59 -20.87 -0.15 -33.15
CA TYR A 59 -20.30 0.02 -34.47
C TYR A 59 -19.85 -1.32 -35.04
N LYS A 60 -19.81 -1.42 -36.37
CA LYS A 60 -19.27 -2.58 -37.05
C LYS A 60 -17.87 -2.24 -37.53
N PRO A 61 -16.82 -2.93 -37.08
CA PRO A 61 -15.46 -2.64 -37.51
C PRO A 61 -15.27 -3.02 -38.98
N TYR A 62 -14.48 -2.22 -39.70
CA TYR A 62 -14.25 -2.38 -41.13
C TYR A 62 -13.32 -3.56 -41.48
N ASN A 63 -12.43 -3.93 -40.57
CA ASN A 63 -11.40 -4.95 -40.77
C ASN A 63 -11.79 -6.34 -40.23
N GLY A 64 -13.04 -6.53 -39.83
CA GLY A 64 -13.50 -7.81 -39.27
C GLY A 64 -13.00 -8.10 -37.85
N GLU A 65 -12.46 -7.09 -37.15
CA GLU A 65 -12.18 -7.18 -35.71
C GLU A 65 -13.39 -7.70 -34.94
N ARG A 66 -13.15 -8.57 -33.96
CA ARG A 66 -14.18 -9.07 -33.06
C ARG A 66 -13.73 -8.83 -31.63
N LYS A 67 -14.61 -8.25 -30.85
CA LYS A 67 -14.42 -8.12 -29.40
C LYS A 67 -14.94 -9.38 -28.73
N ALA A 68 -14.05 -10.13 -28.10
CA ALA A 68 -14.43 -11.23 -27.21
C ALA A 68 -14.63 -10.66 -25.80
N LEU A 69 -15.79 -10.93 -25.20
CA LEU A 69 -16.04 -10.57 -23.80
C LEU A 69 -15.31 -11.56 -22.89
N ALA A 70 -14.73 -11.07 -21.80
CA ALA A 70 -14.11 -11.94 -20.82
C ALA A 70 -15.19 -12.76 -20.09
N GLU A 71 -14.95 -14.06 -19.92
CA GLU A 71 -15.71 -14.85 -18.96
C GLU A 71 -15.08 -14.67 -17.58
N ALA A 72 -15.78 -13.96 -16.70
CA ALA A 72 -15.41 -13.95 -15.29
C ALA A 72 -15.85 -15.28 -14.64
N GLU A 73 -14.93 -15.92 -13.91
CA GLU A 73 -15.23 -17.05 -13.03
C GLU A 73 -16.16 -16.61 -11.90
N HIS A 74 -15.88 -15.45 -11.30
CA HIS A 74 -16.66 -14.83 -10.22
C HIS A 74 -17.20 -13.47 -10.68
N PHE A 75 -18.29 -13.46 -11.44
CA PHE A 75 -18.87 -12.22 -11.98
C PHE A 75 -19.29 -11.23 -10.86
N GLU A 76 -19.71 -11.74 -9.71
CA GLU A 76 -20.07 -10.93 -8.55
C GLU A 76 -18.91 -10.05 -8.06
N ASP A 77 -17.66 -10.53 -8.15
CA ASP A 77 -16.47 -9.74 -7.75
C ASP A 77 -16.26 -8.53 -8.67
N GLU A 78 -16.53 -8.68 -9.97
CA GLU A 78 -16.47 -7.57 -10.93
C GLU A 78 -17.56 -6.54 -10.65
N VAL A 79 -18.75 -7.00 -10.27
CA VAL A 79 -19.85 -6.13 -9.83
C VAL A 79 -19.45 -5.38 -8.56
N VAL A 80 -18.92 -6.06 -7.55
CA VAL A 80 -18.48 -5.44 -6.29
C VAL A 80 -17.38 -4.40 -6.56
N ARG A 81 -16.40 -4.71 -7.42
CA ARG A 81 -15.36 -3.75 -7.84
C ARG A 81 -15.96 -2.51 -8.52
N ALA A 82 -16.93 -2.71 -9.41
CA ALA A 82 -17.62 -1.62 -10.09
C ALA A 82 -18.40 -0.73 -9.11
N ILE A 83 -19.15 -1.33 -8.17
CA ILE A 83 -19.88 -0.61 -7.11
C ILE A 83 -18.90 0.17 -6.24
N HIS A 84 -17.81 -0.47 -5.80
CA HIS A 84 -16.82 0.14 -4.92
C HIS A 84 -16.13 1.33 -5.57
N GLY A 85 -15.72 1.21 -6.85
CA GLY A 85 -15.17 2.31 -7.62
C GLY A 85 -16.14 3.48 -7.75
N PHE A 86 -17.44 3.22 -7.92
CA PHE A 86 -18.46 4.25 -8.03
C PHE A 86 -18.80 4.95 -6.71
N LEU A 87 -19.03 4.18 -5.65
CA LEU A 87 -19.40 4.71 -4.33
C LEU A 87 -18.25 5.46 -3.65
N ARG A 88 -16.99 5.26 -4.08
CA ARG A 88 -15.87 6.10 -3.67
C ARG A 88 -16.04 7.56 -4.07
N GLU A 89 -16.60 7.82 -5.26
CA GLU A 89 -16.80 9.17 -5.81
C GLU A 89 -18.22 9.69 -5.56
N HIS A 90 -19.18 8.78 -5.37
CA HIS A 90 -20.60 9.09 -5.20
C HIS A 90 -21.20 8.38 -3.99
N SER A 91 -20.74 8.74 -2.78
CA SER A 91 -21.32 8.23 -1.54
C SER A 91 -22.78 8.65 -1.38
N GLY A 92 -23.61 7.75 -0.85
CA GLY A 92 -25.05 7.99 -0.72
C GLY A 92 -25.82 7.86 -2.02
N ALA A 93 -25.22 7.28 -3.07
CA ALA A 93 -25.95 6.99 -4.30
C ALA A 93 -27.09 6.00 -4.04
N THR A 94 -28.21 6.21 -4.71
CA THR A 94 -29.36 5.31 -4.63
C THR A 94 -29.04 3.98 -5.29
N ARG A 95 -29.72 2.92 -4.83
CA ARG A 95 -29.68 1.57 -5.41
C ARG A 95 -29.80 1.57 -6.94
N ASP A 96 -30.75 2.33 -7.48
CA ASP A 96 -30.99 2.41 -8.92
C ASP A 96 -29.77 2.95 -9.67
N ARG A 97 -29.16 4.03 -9.15
CA ARG A 97 -27.99 4.67 -9.77
C ARG A 97 -26.76 3.76 -9.70
N ILE A 98 -26.61 3.00 -8.61
CA ILE A 98 -25.54 2.00 -8.47
C ILE A 98 -25.70 0.91 -9.52
N TYR A 99 -26.92 0.37 -9.67
CA TYR A 99 -27.19 -0.66 -10.66
C TYR A 99 -26.85 -0.20 -12.09
N ASP A 100 -27.33 1.00 -12.46
CA ASP A 100 -27.09 1.59 -13.78
C ASP A 100 -25.58 1.75 -14.05
N GLU A 101 -24.85 2.20 -13.03
CA GLU A 101 -23.40 2.31 -13.11
C GLU A 101 -22.73 0.93 -13.30
N CYS A 102 -23.12 -0.08 -12.52
CA CYS A 102 -22.57 -1.43 -12.58
C CYS A 102 -22.70 -2.02 -13.96
N ILE A 103 -23.89 -1.95 -14.54
CA ILE A 103 -24.14 -2.47 -15.87
C ILE A 103 -23.32 -1.69 -16.89
N ARG A 104 -23.26 -0.35 -16.83
CA ARG A 104 -22.45 0.41 -17.79
C ARG A 104 -20.96 0.04 -17.76
N ARG A 105 -20.37 -0.23 -16.59
CA ARG A 105 -18.97 -0.69 -16.49
C ARG A 105 -18.80 -2.14 -16.97
N THR A 106 -19.65 -3.04 -16.50
CA THR A 106 -19.52 -4.48 -16.79
C THR A 106 -19.94 -4.85 -18.22
N PHE A 107 -20.85 -4.10 -18.84
CA PHE A 107 -21.39 -4.42 -20.17
C PHE A 107 -20.32 -4.44 -21.27
N SER A 108 -19.32 -3.57 -21.15
CA SER A 108 -18.28 -3.44 -22.18
C SER A 108 -17.15 -4.45 -22.00
N GLU A 109 -16.96 -5.01 -20.81
CA GLU A 109 -15.74 -5.74 -20.46
C GLU A 109 -16.00 -7.24 -20.24
N THR A 110 -17.13 -7.56 -19.62
CA THR A 110 -17.37 -8.90 -19.08
C THR A 110 -18.72 -9.44 -19.53
N GLN A 111 -18.79 -10.74 -19.75
CA GLN A 111 -20.07 -11.40 -20.02
C GLN A 111 -20.95 -11.36 -18.76
N ILE A 112 -22.09 -10.68 -18.84
CA ILE A 112 -23.00 -10.54 -17.70
C ILE A 112 -23.65 -11.89 -17.40
N LYS A 113 -23.40 -12.41 -16.19
CA LYS A 113 -24.09 -13.56 -15.60
C LYS A 113 -24.94 -12.96 -14.48
N GLY A 114 -26.27 -12.95 -14.62
CA GLY A 114 -27.17 -12.17 -13.75
C GLY A 114 -26.83 -12.26 -12.25
N PHE A 115 -27.02 -11.15 -11.54
CA PHE A 115 -26.59 -10.98 -10.15
C PHE A 115 -27.71 -10.37 -9.30
N ASP A 116 -27.66 -10.61 -7.99
CA ASP A 116 -28.56 -9.99 -7.01
C ASP A 116 -27.88 -8.78 -6.36
N LEU A 117 -28.24 -7.58 -6.82
CA LEU A 117 -27.66 -6.34 -6.31
C LEU A 117 -27.97 -6.14 -4.81
N ASP A 118 -29.17 -6.50 -4.36
CA ASP A 118 -29.58 -6.25 -2.97
C ASP A 118 -28.83 -7.16 -1.99
N ALA A 119 -28.54 -8.41 -2.40
CA ALA A 119 -27.69 -9.31 -1.63
C ALA A 119 -26.26 -8.75 -1.51
N LEU A 120 -25.66 -8.32 -2.63
CA LEU A 120 -24.30 -7.76 -2.67
C LEU A 120 -24.18 -6.46 -1.86
N LEU A 121 -25.16 -5.56 -1.97
CA LEU A 121 -25.19 -4.31 -1.22
C LEU A 121 -25.24 -4.56 0.30
N LYS A 122 -26.05 -5.51 0.75
CA LYS A 122 -26.16 -5.85 2.17
C LYS A 122 -24.91 -6.54 2.73
N GLN A 123 -24.19 -7.29 1.89
CA GLN A 123 -23.02 -8.05 2.32
C GLN A 123 -21.76 -7.18 2.38
N GLU A 124 -21.53 -6.33 1.38
CA GLU A 124 -20.24 -5.64 1.18
C GLU A 124 -20.32 -4.11 1.39
N PHE A 125 -21.52 -3.52 1.53
CA PHE A 125 -21.71 -2.07 1.59
C PHE A 125 -22.59 -1.63 2.77
N GLN A 126 -22.54 -0.34 3.11
CA GLN A 126 -23.29 0.24 4.23
C GLN A 126 -24.43 1.15 3.74
N PRO A 127 -25.61 1.12 4.39
CA PRO A 127 -26.68 2.06 4.07
C PRO A 127 -26.36 3.47 4.60
N LEU A 128 -26.67 4.49 3.80
CA LEU A 128 -26.54 5.91 4.14
C LEU A 128 -27.83 6.64 3.71
N GLY A 129 -28.77 6.81 4.64
CA GLY A 129 -30.11 7.35 4.33
C GLY A 129 -30.87 6.45 3.35
N ASP A 130 -31.33 7.02 2.23
CA ASP A 130 -31.97 6.28 1.12
C ASP A 130 -30.95 5.73 0.10
N GLY A 131 -29.65 5.88 0.37
CA GLY A 131 -28.55 5.48 -0.50
C GLY A 131 -27.59 4.50 0.15
N TRP A 132 -26.51 4.19 -0.56
CA TRP A 132 -25.46 3.27 -0.11
C TRP A 132 -24.09 3.93 -0.18
N GLN A 133 -23.16 3.39 0.59
CA GLN A 133 -21.79 3.85 0.65
C GLN A 133 -20.84 2.68 0.87
N THR A 134 -19.55 2.88 0.58
CA THR A 134 -18.53 1.88 0.92
C THR A 134 -18.38 1.75 2.43
N ALA A 135 -18.08 0.55 2.94
CA ALA A 135 -17.61 0.41 4.31
C ALA A 135 -16.44 1.39 4.54
N GLY A 136 -16.56 2.28 5.53
CA GLY A 136 -15.59 3.35 5.80
C GLY A 136 -15.98 4.76 5.29
N ALA A 137 -17.06 4.93 4.52
CA ALA A 137 -17.47 6.23 3.97
C ALA A 137 -18.14 7.19 4.97
N VAL A 138 -18.63 6.72 6.14
CA VAL A 138 -19.14 7.59 7.24
C VAL A 138 -18.11 8.66 7.66
N LEU A 139 -16.84 8.41 7.38
CA LEU A 139 -15.74 9.31 7.70
C LEU A 139 -15.69 10.54 6.78
N LYS A 140 -16.18 10.48 5.52
CA LYS A 140 -15.97 11.57 4.55
C LYS A 140 -16.67 12.89 4.91
N ASP A 141 -17.91 12.86 5.42
CA ASP A 141 -18.65 14.12 5.68
C ASP A 141 -18.31 14.76 7.03
N ARG A 142 -17.83 13.97 8.00
CA ARG A 142 -17.43 14.48 9.32
C ARG A 142 -15.94 14.85 9.38
N GLU A 143 -15.09 14.26 8.53
CA GLU A 143 -13.64 14.50 8.48
C GLU A 143 -13.21 15.53 7.43
N ALA A 144 -14.12 16.06 6.59
CA ALA A 144 -13.82 17.16 5.66
C ALA A 144 -13.36 18.47 6.35
N LYS A 145 -13.44 18.56 7.68
CA LYS A 145 -12.88 19.66 8.48
C LYS A 145 -11.57 19.34 9.20
N LEU A 146 -11.02 18.13 9.04
CA LEU A 146 -9.85 17.67 9.83
C LEU A 146 -8.67 17.17 8.99
N LEU A 147 -8.70 17.28 7.66
CA LEU A 147 -7.59 16.87 6.79
C LEU A 147 -6.92 18.08 6.13
N GLU A 148 -6.19 18.84 6.93
CA GLU A 148 -4.91 19.41 6.50
C GLU A 148 -3.84 18.74 7.35
N GLU A 149 -3.18 17.71 6.80
CA GLU A 149 -1.74 17.46 6.98
C GLU A 149 -1.34 16.20 6.19
N ASP A 150 -0.49 16.40 5.18
CA ASP A 150 0.12 15.35 4.38
C ASP A 150 0.97 14.43 5.28
N VAL A 151 0.60 13.16 5.43
CA VAL A 151 1.47 12.13 6.01
C VAL A 151 2.57 11.81 4.99
N LYS A 152 3.75 12.44 5.14
CA LYS A 152 4.83 12.39 4.12
C LYS A 152 5.91 11.33 4.41
N THR A 153 6.02 10.81 5.64
CA THR A 153 7.15 9.95 6.02
C THR A 153 6.76 8.68 6.79
N VAL A 154 7.65 7.68 6.82
CA VAL A 154 7.50 6.43 7.59
C VAL A 154 7.25 6.70 9.07
N GLN A 155 7.85 7.76 9.63
CA GLN A 155 7.70 8.13 11.03
C GLN A 155 6.29 8.62 11.35
N ASP A 156 5.67 9.37 10.43
CA ASP A 156 4.31 9.88 10.57
C ASP A 156 3.29 8.75 10.54
N VAL A 157 3.48 7.79 9.62
CA VAL A 157 2.68 6.56 9.52
C VAL A 157 2.79 5.74 10.81
N MET A 158 4.01 5.57 11.34
CA MET A 158 4.25 4.84 12.59
C MET A 158 3.63 5.54 13.80
N LEU A 159 3.74 6.87 13.87
CA LEU A 159 3.16 7.68 14.94
C LEU A 159 1.63 7.60 14.94
N ALA A 160 1.00 7.69 13.76
CA ALA A 160 -0.44 7.56 13.62
C ALA A 160 -0.94 6.16 14.02
N CYS A 161 -0.19 5.11 13.65
CA CYS A 161 -0.45 3.74 14.11
C CYS A 161 -0.37 3.60 15.64
N GLN A 162 0.65 4.21 16.26
CA GLN A 162 0.81 4.18 17.71
C GLN A 162 -0.31 4.94 18.43
N GLN A 163 -0.72 6.10 17.91
CA GLN A 163 -1.83 6.88 18.44
C GLN A 163 -3.16 6.12 18.35
N HIS A 164 -3.42 5.45 17.22
CA HIS A 164 -4.62 4.65 17.03
C HIS A 164 -4.70 3.48 18.04
N LEU A 165 -3.62 2.73 18.21
CA LEU A 165 -3.56 1.66 19.21
C LEU A 165 -3.58 2.20 20.66
N GLY A 166 -3.06 3.40 20.89
CA GLY A 166 -3.16 4.08 22.19
C GLY A 166 -4.60 4.45 22.55
N GLN A 167 -5.40 4.87 21.56
CA GLN A 167 -6.81 5.25 21.74
C GLN A 167 -7.74 4.03 21.85
N HIS A 168 -7.49 2.98 21.06
CA HIS A 168 -8.38 1.82 20.95
C HIS A 168 -7.89 0.55 21.67
N GLY A 169 -6.66 0.56 22.20
CA GLY A 169 -6.06 -0.58 22.89
C GLY A 169 -5.73 -1.73 21.93
N ALA A 170 -6.12 -2.95 22.28
CA ALA A 170 -5.86 -4.14 21.48
C ALA A 170 -6.88 -4.28 20.33
N VAL A 171 -6.45 -4.00 19.10
CA VAL A 171 -7.31 -3.96 17.91
C VAL A 171 -7.10 -5.23 17.06
N PRO A 172 -8.14 -5.92 16.59
CA PRO A 172 -7.99 -7.02 15.64
C PRO A 172 -7.18 -6.63 14.40
N ILE A 173 -6.30 -7.52 13.91
CA ILE A 173 -5.39 -7.22 12.78
C ILE A 173 -6.14 -6.72 11.53
N HIS A 174 -7.33 -7.26 11.24
CA HIS A 174 -8.14 -6.82 10.10
C HIS A 174 -8.63 -5.37 10.24
N GLN A 175 -9.05 -4.95 11.44
CA GLN A 175 -9.45 -3.56 11.72
C GLN A 175 -8.25 -2.62 11.67
N PHE A 176 -7.10 -3.09 12.16
CA PHE A 176 -5.87 -2.31 12.07
C PHE A 176 -5.36 -2.17 10.63
N ARG A 177 -5.52 -3.22 9.81
CA ARG A 177 -5.24 -3.19 8.36
C ARG A 177 -6.16 -2.22 7.64
N GLU A 178 -7.43 -2.20 8.00
CA GLU A 178 -8.41 -1.26 7.48
C GLU A 178 -8.02 0.18 7.85
N PHE A 179 -7.62 0.45 9.10
CA PHE A 179 -7.05 1.75 9.50
C PHE A 179 -5.82 2.12 8.66
N TYR A 180 -4.87 1.21 8.50
CA TYR A 180 -3.65 1.45 7.74
C TYR A 180 -3.93 1.72 6.25
N GLN A 181 -4.88 1.00 5.64
CA GLN A 181 -5.22 1.17 4.23
C GLN A 181 -6.09 2.40 3.98
N LEU A 182 -7.06 2.68 4.86
CA LEU A 182 -8.05 3.74 4.65
C LEU A 182 -7.62 5.09 5.22
N LYS A 183 -7.02 5.12 6.42
CA LYS A 183 -6.62 6.38 7.08
C LYS A 183 -5.22 6.84 6.69
N LEU A 184 -4.31 5.90 6.44
CA LEU A 184 -2.93 6.21 6.04
C LEU A 184 -2.70 6.06 4.54
N GLY A 185 -3.70 5.56 3.80
CA GLY A 185 -3.66 5.47 2.33
C GLY A 185 -2.76 4.36 1.80
N ALA A 186 -2.43 3.34 2.61
CA ALA A 186 -1.52 2.25 2.25
C ALA A 186 -0.22 2.76 1.59
N PRO A 187 0.61 3.51 2.33
CA PRO A 187 1.78 4.17 1.76
C PRO A 187 2.71 3.14 1.08
N GLU A 188 2.96 3.31 -0.22
CA GLU A 188 3.72 2.35 -1.05
C GLU A 188 5.14 2.05 -0.53
N PHE A 189 5.69 2.97 0.27
CA PHE A 189 7.03 2.91 0.84
C PHE A 189 7.10 2.18 2.20
N VAL A 190 5.97 1.70 2.74
CA VAL A 190 5.94 0.88 3.96
C VAL A 190 5.14 -0.39 3.67
N ASP A 191 5.75 -1.55 3.81
CA ASP A 191 5.01 -2.81 3.74
C ASP A 191 4.23 -3.02 5.06
N PHE A 192 2.97 -3.48 4.95
CA PHE A 192 2.12 -3.68 6.13
C PHE A 192 2.67 -4.77 7.06
N ASP A 193 3.26 -5.84 6.53
CA ASP A 193 3.82 -6.92 7.33
C ASP A 193 5.11 -6.45 8.04
N ASP A 194 5.90 -5.60 7.41
CA ASP A 194 7.06 -4.95 8.06
C ASP A 194 6.61 -3.99 9.17
N LEU A 195 5.50 -3.27 8.96
CA LEU A 195 4.92 -2.42 10.00
C LEU A 195 4.39 -3.23 11.17
N LEU A 196 3.75 -4.38 10.94
CA LEU A 196 3.29 -5.29 11.99
C LEU A 196 4.44 -5.79 12.88
N ALA A 197 5.66 -5.91 12.36
CA ALA A 197 6.83 -6.30 13.15
C ALA A 197 7.20 -5.30 14.26
N SER A 198 6.68 -4.06 14.19
CA SER A 198 6.86 -3.02 15.20
C SER A 198 5.86 -3.11 16.37
N PHE A 199 4.88 -4.01 16.28
CA PHE A 199 3.81 -4.17 17.26
C PHE A 199 3.73 -5.62 17.77
N LYS A 200 3.00 -5.85 18.87
CA LYS A 200 2.78 -7.21 19.40
C LYS A 200 1.42 -7.73 18.96
N VAL A 201 1.42 -8.95 18.42
CA VAL A 201 0.21 -9.71 18.08
C VAL A 201 -0.04 -10.73 19.17
N GLU A 202 -1.20 -10.65 19.80
CA GLU A 202 -1.66 -11.59 20.82
C GLU A 202 -3.09 -12.03 20.49
N ALA A 203 -3.30 -13.34 20.28
CA ALA A 203 -4.60 -13.92 19.90
C ALA A 203 -5.28 -13.23 18.69
N GLY A 204 -4.49 -12.82 17.68
CA GLY A 204 -5.00 -12.14 16.47
C GLY A 204 -5.36 -10.66 16.66
N ARG A 205 -5.01 -10.08 17.82
CA ARG A 205 -5.15 -8.65 18.12
C ARG A 205 -3.78 -7.99 18.24
N LEU A 206 -3.66 -6.84 17.62
CA LEU A 206 -2.49 -5.98 17.66
C LEU A 206 -2.58 -5.05 18.87
N ARG A 207 -1.51 -4.95 19.65
CA ARG A 207 -1.38 -3.98 20.74
C ARG A 207 -0.02 -3.30 20.72
N LEU A 208 0.06 -2.16 21.40
CA LEU A 208 1.34 -1.53 21.69
C LEU A 208 2.21 -2.48 22.54
N PRO A 209 3.50 -2.64 22.19
CA PRO A 209 4.43 -3.36 23.03
C PRO A 209 4.65 -2.61 24.34
N THR A 210 4.77 -3.34 25.45
CA THR A 210 5.17 -2.77 26.75
C THR A 210 6.62 -2.26 26.70
N PRO A 211 7.06 -1.39 27.62
CA PRO A 211 8.42 -0.83 27.58
C PRO A 211 9.54 -1.90 27.49
N LYS A 212 9.39 -3.01 28.22
CA LYS A 212 10.34 -4.14 28.13
C LYS A 212 10.30 -4.84 26.77
N GLU A 213 9.09 -5.06 26.23
CA GLU A 213 8.93 -5.66 24.90
C GLU A 213 9.40 -4.73 23.76
N GLN A 214 9.34 -3.40 23.95
CA GLN A 214 9.88 -2.42 23.02
C GLN A 214 11.41 -2.50 22.94
N GLU A 215 12.08 -2.62 24.08
CA GLU A 215 13.54 -2.84 24.12
C GLU A 215 13.92 -4.13 23.40
N GLU A 216 13.22 -5.24 23.67
CA GLU A 216 13.45 -6.52 22.99
C GLU A 216 13.21 -6.44 21.47
N LEU A 217 12.13 -5.78 21.04
CA LEU A 217 11.85 -5.59 19.61
C LEU A 217 12.89 -4.67 18.94
N ALA A 218 13.33 -3.62 19.62
CA ALA A 218 14.39 -2.74 19.14
C ALA A 218 15.70 -3.52 18.96
N ASP A 219 16.05 -4.40 19.90
CA ASP A 219 17.25 -5.23 19.79
C ASP A 219 17.14 -6.26 18.66
N ILE A 220 15.98 -6.90 18.48
CA ILE A 220 15.72 -7.81 17.35
C ILE A 220 15.83 -7.06 16.02
N ASN A 221 15.27 -5.86 15.93
CA ASN A 221 15.33 -5.03 14.71
C ASN A 221 16.76 -4.55 14.43
N ARG A 222 17.51 -4.10 15.45
CA ARG A 222 18.95 -3.80 15.33
C ARG A 222 19.73 -4.98 14.76
N LEU A 223 19.49 -6.19 15.27
CA LEU A 223 20.13 -7.41 14.77
C LEU A 223 19.73 -7.74 13.31
N ARG A 224 18.48 -7.52 12.92
CA ARG A 224 18.00 -7.71 11.55
C ARG A 224 18.66 -6.72 10.59
N THR A 225 18.63 -5.42 10.92
CA THR A 225 19.27 -4.36 10.13
C THR A 225 20.76 -4.64 9.95
N ARG A 226 21.47 -5.03 11.01
CA ARG A 226 22.88 -5.42 10.95
C ARG A 226 23.14 -6.57 9.99
N ARG A 227 22.33 -7.63 10.03
CA ARG A 227 22.46 -8.78 9.11
C ARG A 227 22.15 -8.38 7.66
N HIS A 228 21.19 -7.49 7.46
CA HIS A 228 20.81 -7.04 6.12
C HIS A 228 21.91 -6.18 5.49
N ILE A 229 22.42 -5.19 6.23
CA ILE A 229 23.56 -4.36 5.81
C ILE A 229 24.74 -5.22 5.39
N ARG A 230 25.12 -6.22 6.20
CA ARG A 230 26.23 -7.13 5.86
C ARG A 230 25.99 -7.91 4.58
N ARG A 231 24.78 -8.41 4.35
CA ARG A 231 24.44 -9.13 3.11
C ARG A 231 24.53 -8.23 1.88
N VAL A 232 24.09 -6.97 2.00
CA VAL A 232 24.20 -5.97 0.93
C VAL A 232 25.67 -5.65 0.64
N VAL A 233 26.48 -5.38 1.66
CA VAL A 233 27.93 -5.14 1.51
C VAL A 233 28.65 -6.35 0.91
N GLU A 234 28.24 -7.57 1.25
CA GLU A 234 28.76 -8.82 0.67
C GLU A 234 28.25 -9.11 -0.75
N GLY A 235 27.38 -8.26 -1.32
CA GLY A 235 26.81 -8.43 -2.66
C GLY A 235 25.83 -9.59 -2.79
N LYS A 236 25.29 -10.10 -1.67
CA LYS A 236 24.39 -11.26 -1.61
C LYS A 236 22.90 -10.90 -1.65
N ASP A 237 22.56 -9.62 -1.49
CA ASP A 237 21.20 -9.11 -1.54
C ASP A 237 21.12 -8.05 -2.65
N LEU A 238 20.47 -8.40 -3.77
CA LEU A 238 20.41 -7.59 -5.00
C LEU A 238 19.17 -6.66 -5.05
N ARG A 239 18.43 -6.55 -3.95
CA ARG A 239 17.32 -5.58 -3.87
C ARG A 239 17.90 -4.17 -3.91
N TYR A 240 17.36 -3.33 -4.80
CA TYR A 240 17.74 -1.92 -4.88
C TYR A 240 17.31 -1.21 -3.59
N VAL A 241 18.28 -0.83 -2.76
CA VAL A 241 18.08 0.05 -1.60
C VAL A 241 18.17 1.48 -2.12
N ASP A 242 17.19 2.32 -1.80
CA ASP A 242 17.18 3.71 -2.21
C ASP A 242 18.27 4.53 -1.49
N ASP A 243 18.71 5.60 -2.15
CA ASP A 243 19.83 6.43 -1.69
C ASP A 243 19.59 7.06 -0.30
N LYS A 244 18.32 7.33 0.05
CA LYS A 244 17.96 7.86 1.37
C LYS A 244 18.11 6.80 2.46
N SER A 245 17.64 5.58 2.22
CA SER A 245 17.87 4.46 3.15
C SER A 245 19.35 4.11 3.29
N LEU A 246 20.15 4.25 2.23
CA LEU A 246 21.61 4.10 2.32
C LEU A 246 22.25 5.14 3.26
N CYS A 247 21.83 6.40 3.20
CA CYS A 247 22.26 7.43 4.15
C CYS A 247 21.89 7.07 5.60
N ASP A 248 20.65 6.60 5.82
CA ASP A 248 20.17 6.18 7.13
C ASP A 248 20.94 4.96 7.67
N TRP A 249 21.31 4.02 6.80
CA TRP A 249 22.12 2.86 7.14
C TRP A 249 23.56 3.25 7.50
N ILE A 250 24.16 4.24 6.83
CA ILE A 250 25.48 4.76 7.18
C ILE A 250 25.44 5.39 8.58
N ALA A 251 24.41 6.19 8.89
CA ALA A 251 24.22 6.76 10.21
C ALA A 251 23.98 5.68 11.28
N PHE A 252 23.24 4.62 10.95
CA PHE A 252 23.07 3.45 11.79
C PHE A 252 24.40 2.74 12.07
N CYS A 253 25.19 2.46 11.03
CA CYS A 253 26.50 1.84 11.17
C CYS A 253 27.45 2.66 12.05
N TYR A 254 27.41 3.99 11.96
CA TYR A 254 28.19 4.85 12.85
C TYR A 254 27.79 4.70 14.32
N ARG A 255 26.48 4.67 14.63
CA ARG A 255 25.97 4.49 16.01
C ARG A 255 26.30 3.10 16.57
N GLU A 256 26.30 2.08 15.72
CA GLU A 256 26.57 0.68 16.09
C GLU A 256 28.05 0.29 15.94
N GLU A 257 28.95 1.27 15.73
CA GLU A 257 30.40 1.10 15.56
C GLU A 257 30.82 0.15 14.40
N MET A 258 29.93 -0.05 13.43
CA MET A 258 30.16 -0.82 12.19
C MET A 258 30.85 0.03 11.12
N PHE A 259 32.02 0.56 11.44
CA PHE A 259 32.69 1.56 10.60
C PHE A 259 33.10 1.03 9.22
N ALA A 260 33.45 -0.26 9.10
CA ALA A 260 33.84 -0.88 7.84
C ALA A 260 32.66 -0.97 6.88
N GLU A 261 31.51 -1.41 7.39
CA GLU A 261 30.26 -1.47 6.65
C GLU A 261 29.77 -0.08 6.22
N ALA A 262 29.87 0.93 7.09
CA ALA A 262 29.52 2.33 6.75
C ALA A 262 30.32 2.85 5.54
N VAL A 263 31.63 2.57 5.51
CA VAL A 263 32.51 3.00 4.40
C VAL A 263 32.22 2.24 3.12
N ALA A 264 31.83 0.97 3.21
CA ALA A 264 31.50 0.14 2.06
C ALA A 264 30.15 0.51 1.41
N LEU A 265 29.21 1.05 2.18
CA LEU A 265 27.91 1.51 1.67
C LEU A 265 28.00 2.83 0.90
N PHE A 266 28.91 3.74 1.28
CA PHE A 266 28.98 5.08 0.71
C PHE A 266 29.13 5.15 -0.82
N PRO A 267 29.95 4.31 -1.48
CA PRO A 267 30.07 4.31 -2.95
C PRO A 267 28.80 3.86 -3.69
N LEU A 268 27.82 3.27 -2.98
CA LEU A 268 26.56 2.83 -3.57
C LEU A 268 25.54 3.97 -3.72
N ILE A 269 25.80 5.13 -3.11
CA ILE A 269 24.92 6.29 -3.13
C ILE A 269 25.10 7.06 -4.45
N ASN A 270 23.99 7.36 -5.11
CA ASN A 270 23.95 8.27 -6.25
C ASN A 270 23.75 9.72 -5.79
N ASP A 271 24.77 10.56 -5.99
CA ASP A 271 24.78 11.97 -5.56
C ASP A 271 23.76 12.86 -6.30
N THR A 272 23.29 12.43 -7.47
CA THR A 272 22.33 13.20 -8.29
C THR A 272 20.88 13.14 -7.79
N GLN A 273 20.55 12.18 -6.91
CA GLN A 273 19.19 11.98 -6.41
C GLN A 273 18.96 12.49 -4.98
N LEU A 274 20.01 13.03 -4.34
CA LEU A 274 19.96 13.48 -2.94
C LEU A 274 20.05 15.00 -2.82
N ASP A 275 19.42 15.50 -1.75
CA ASP A 275 19.63 16.88 -1.31
C ASP A 275 21.10 17.11 -0.89
N ALA A 276 21.64 18.28 -1.24
CA ALA A 276 23.05 18.60 -1.07
C ALA A 276 23.50 18.63 0.40
N ASP A 277 22.61 19.02 1.32
CA ASP A 277 22.94 19.05 2.75
C ASP A 277 22.94 17.64 3.33
N THR A 278 22.01 16.79 2.89
CA THR A 278 21.93 15.37 3.29
C THR A 278 23.16 14.58 2.84
N TYR A 279 23.62 14.81 1.60
CA TYR A 279 24.81 14.17 1.07
C TYR A 279 26.07 14.60 1.84
N ARG A 280 26.23 15.91 2.12
CA ARG A 280 27.36 16.45 2.90
C ARG A 280 27.43 15.88 4.31
N ALA A 281 26.29 15.84 5.00
CA ALA A 281 26.21 15.26 6.35
C ALA A 281 26.64 13.79 6.36
N THR A 282 26.21 13.02 5.36
CA THR A 282 26.58 11.61 5.19
C THR A 282 28.07 11.46 4.88
N GLU A 283 28.62 12.31 4.03
CA GLU A 283 30.05 12.33 3.70
C GLU A 283 30.91 12.58 4.96
N ASP A 284 30.50 13.51 5.82
CA ASP A 284 31.22 13.82 7.05
C ASP A 284 31.21 12.64 8.04
N VAL A 285 30.07 11.94 8.17
CA VAL A 285 29.99 10.70 8.96
C VAL A 285 30.95 9.64 8.41
N VAL A 286 31.04 9.48 7.08
CA VAL A 286 31.95 8.53 6.44
C VAL A 286 33.42 8.92 6.63
N LYS A 287 33.76 10.22 6.58
CA LYS A 287 35.11 10.71 6.91
C LYS A 287 35.51 10.32 8.34
N VAL A 288 34.60 10.46 9.29
CA VAL A 288 34.81 10.03 10.69
C VAL A 288 34.98 8.52 10.77
N CYS A 289 34.14 7.73 10.09
CA CYS A 289 34.25 6.27 10.04
C CYS A 289 35.60 5.81 9.48
N ARG A 290 36.07 6.43 8.38
CA ARG A 290 37.39 6.16 7.81
C ARG A 290 38.53 6.48 8.78
N LYS A 291 38.41 7.55 9.55
CA LYS A 291 39.39 7.92 10.58
C LYS A 291 39.41 6.88 11.72
N ARG A 292 38.24 6.49 12.23
CA ARG A 292 38.10 5.45 13.28
C ARG A 292 38.63 4.09 12.83
N LEU A 293 38.42 3.70 11.57
CA LEU A 293 39.02 2.47 11.01
C LEU A 293 40.54 2.54 10.94
N LYS A 294 41.11 3.69 10.59
CA LYS A 294 42.57 3.88 10.58
C LYS A 294 43.14 3.83 12.00
N GLU A 295 42.47 4.45 12.97
CA GLU A 295 42.86 4.42 14.39
C GLU A 295 42.72 3.01 15.00
N ALA A 296 41.69 2.24 14.60
CA ALA A 296 41.51 0.85 15.02
C ALA A 296 42.46 -0.14 14.32
N GLY A 297 42.89 0.19 13.10
CA GLY A 297 43.91 -0.54 12.34
C GLY A 297 45.36 -0.21 12.70
N GLU A 298 45.59 0.73 13.64
CA GLU A 298 46.89 0.99 14.28
C GLU A 298 46.95 0.29 15.65
N PRO A 299 47.21 -1.03 15.73
CA PRO A 299 47.53 -1.64 17.01
C PRO A 299 48.91 -1.12 17.48
N GLU A 300 48.94 -0.59 18.69
CA GLU A 300 50.13 -0.52 19.56
C GLU A 300 51.44 0.08 18.98
N ARG A 301 51.42 1.31 18.44
CA ARG A 301 52.67 2.11 18.34
C ARG A 301 52.92 3.05 19.54
N ARG A 302 52.08 3.01 20.57
CA ARG A 302 52.20 3.86 21.78
C ARG A 302 52.45 3.12 23.10
N ALA A 303 52.93 1.88 23.05
CA ALA A 303 53.50 1.21 24.22
C ALA A 303 54.89 0.66 23.90
N GLN A 304 55.87 1.55 23.68
CA GLN A 304 57.26 1.18 23.97
C GLN A 304 57.59 1.59 25.40
N PRO A 305 58.11 0.65 26.22
CA PRO A 305 58.34 0.85 27.64
C PRO A 305 59.46 1.87 27.88
N GLN A 306 59.29 2.69 28.91
CA GLN A 306 60.38 3.45 29.51
C GLN A 306 61.55 2.50 29.77
N LYS A 307 62.66 2.70 29.07
CA LYS A 307 63.92 2.02 29.36
C LYS A 307 64.31 2.32 30.80
N ALA A 308 64.07 1.36 31.68
CA ALA A 308 64.73 1.26 32.96
C ALA A 308 66.24 1.26 32.70
N ARG A 309 66.90 2.28 33.23
CA ARG A 309 68.34 2.47 33.18
C ARG A 309 68.98 1.48 34.16
N ALA A 310 69.25 0.26 33.71
CA ALA A 310 70.10 -0.68 34.43
C ALA A 310 71.41 -0.84 33.63
N LYS A 311 72.44 -0.10 34.05
CA LYS A 311 73.84 -0.41 33.70
C LYS A 311 74.14 -1.82 34.20
N ARG A 312 74.41 -2.74 33.29
CA ARG A 312 75.26 -3.91 33.54
C ARG A 312 76.65 -3.54 33.06
N ASP A 313 77.54 -3.21 33.98
CA ASP A 313 78.96 -3.43 33.74
C ASP A 313 79.21 -4.93 33.87
N GLY A 314 79.38 -5.58 32.73
CA GLY A 314 80.01 -6.88 32.65
C GLY A 314 81.43 -6.67 32.15
N LYS A 315 82.41 -7.19 32.88
CA LYS A 315 83.59 -7.81 32.27
C LYS A 315 84.17 -8.86 33.21
N LEU A 316 84.21 -10.07 32.67
CA LEU A 316 84.90 -11.24 33.15
C LEU A 316 86.38 -11.17 32.71
N PHE A 317 87.26 -11.62 33.62
CA PHE A 317 88.62 -12.16 33.44
C PHE A 317 89.78 -11.26 32.96
N GLU A 318 90.84 -11.21 33.78
CA GLU A 318 92.19 -11.69 33.43
C GLU A 318 93.06 -11.92 34.69
N ALA A 319 93.81 -13.05 34.66
CA ALA A 319 94.90 -13.53 35.54
C ALA A 319 94.61 -13.82 37.02
#